data_AF-A0A2W1J7Y3-F1
#
_entry.id   AF-A0A2W1J7Y3-F1
#
_cell.length_a   1.000
_cell.length_b   1.000
_cell.length_c   1.000
_cell.angle_alpha   90.00
_cell.angle_beta   90.00
_cell.angle_gamma   90.00
#
_symmetry.space_group_name_H-M   'P 1'
#
loop_
_entity.id
_entity.type
_entity.pdbx_description
1 polymer ?
#
loop_
_entity_poly.entity_id
_entity_poly.type
_entity_poly.pdbx_seq_one_letter_code
_entity_poly.pdbx_strand_id
1 'polypeptide(L)'
;MLCYSTLELIPIVGGKIQKRCLPVKERQAVRRTRSGGGDSVNLIEPYGSALIENRPTITWEYVAGAAAYRVKVEEAGSNFFWARTVEDTTLSYPSDIAPLRPGGVYTILVEPQGVEFSTLASKTVVSLGEAQRQKIDKALVTLKSNGVSADEQALDLEQVYRSQGLIQKSIGVLLNRIHSGTLNSEIYLILGDRYREEGFRELAKAQYQKTIEISTKQNQPILRSKAEKALLKLEAFATP
;
A
#
# COMPACT_ATOMS: atom_id res chain seq x y z
N MET A 1 5.37 -21.14 -7.06
CA MET A 1 5.86 -20.30 -5.93
C MET A 1 7.29 -19.90 -6.23
N LEU A 2 7.51 -18.62 -6.58
CA LEU A 2 8.82 -18.06 -6.91
C LEU A 2 9.30 -17.21 -5.72
N CYS A 3 10.52 -17.43 -5.22
CA CYS A 3 11.07 -16.62 -4.13
C CYS A 3 11.76 -15.37 -4.72
N TYR A 4 11.18 -14.19 -4.50
CA TYR A 4 11.80 -12.91 -4.82
C TYR A 4 12.54 -12.38 -3.57
N SER A 5 13.83 -12.71 -3.47
CA SER A 5 14.75 -12.06 -2.54
C SER A 5 15.78 -11.30 -3.37
N THR A 6 15.91 -10.00 -3.12
CA THR A 6 17.02 -9.17 -3.60
C THR A 6 17.31 -9.28 -5.11
N LEU A 7 16.30 -8.98 -5.93
CA LEU A 7 16.45 -8.70 -7.36
C LEU A 7 16.83 -9.86 -8.29
N GLU A 8 16.69 -11.12 -7.88
CA GLU A 8 16.77 -12.28 -8.79
C GLU A 8 15.61 -13.25 -8.61
N LEU A 9 15.15 -13.81 -9.74
CA LEU A 9 14.18 -14.90 -9.81
C LEU A 9 14.89 -16.22 -9.52
N ILE A 10 14.65 -16.80 -8.33
CA ILE A 10 15.18 -18.13 -8.00
C ILE A 10 14.05 -19.16 -8.16
N PRO A 11 14.18 -20.14 -9.08
CA PRO A 11 13.22 -21.23 -9.18
C PRO A 11 13.32 -22.15 -7.95
N ILE A 12 12.17 -22.48 -7.33
CA ILE A 12 12.11 -23.43 -6.21
C ILE A 12 12.13 -24.84 -6.77
N VAL A 13 13.28 -25.53 -6.69
CA VAL A 13 13.39 -26.97 -6.95
C VAL A 13 13.23 -27.72 -5.63
N GLY A 14 12.20 -28.55 -5.50
CA GLY A 14 12.08 -29.55 -4.43
C GLY A 14 11.46 -29.10 -3.09
N GLY A 15 10.67 -28.03 -3.05
CA GLY A 15 9.75 -27.76 -1.92
C GLY A 15 10.38 -27.37 -0.58
N LYS A 16 11.67 -27.02 -0.53
CA LYS A 16 12.34 -26.52 0.70
C LYS A 16 12.75 -25.06 0.53
N ILE A 17 12.19 -24.18 1.36
CA ILE A 17 12.52 -22.75 1.42
C ILE A 17 13.95 -22.60 1.99
N GLN A 18 14.90 -22.14 1.18
CA GLN A 18 16.27 -21.88 1.63
C GLN A 18 16.35 -20.62 2.51
N LYS A 19 17.27 -20.61 3.49
CA LYS A 19 17.49 -19.55 4.50
C LYS A 19 17.71 -18.13 3.94
N ARG A 20 17.89 -17.96 2.62
CA ARG A 20 18.02 -16.65 1.94
C ARG A 20 16.67 -15.98 1.63
N CYS A 21 15.53 -16.64 1.85
CA CYS A 21 14.20 -16.05 1.69
C CYS A 21 13.72 -15.29 2.96
N LEU A 22 14.63 -14.87 3.84
CA LEU A 22 14.29 -14.07 5.03
C LEU A 22 14.24 -12.58 4.66
N PRO A 23 13.23 -11.82 5.12
CA PRO A 23 13.18 -10.38 4.89
C PRO A 23 14.45 -9.71 5.45
N VAL A 24 14.97 -8.75 4.68
CA VAL A 24 16.03 -7.85 5.15
C VAL A 24 15.52 -7.20 6.44
N LYS A 25 16.24 -7.40 7.55
CA LYS A 25 15.91 -6.74 8.83
C LYS A 25 15.82 -5.24 8.59
N GLU A 26 14.61 -4.72 8.75
CA GLU A 26 14.26 -3.31 8.72
C GLU A 26 15.19 -2.54 9.65
N ARG A 27 16.16 -1.81 9.06
CA ARG A 27 17.03 -0.92 9.82
C ARG A 27 16.30 0.41 9.99
N GLN A 28 16.14 0.76 11.27
CA GLN A 28 15.76 2.07 11.82
C GLN A 28 14.27 2.40 11.77
N ALA A 29 13.61 2.06 12.89
CA ALA A 29 12.39 2.72 13.33
C ALA A 29 12.66 4.24 13.42
N VAL A 30 12.06 4.99 12.49
CA VAL A 30 11.88 6.44 12.66
C VAL A 30 10.99 6.61 13.88
N ARG A 31 11.55 7.20 14.94
CA ARG A 31 10.81 7.57 16.15
C ARG A 31 9.64 8.47 15.74
N ARG A 32 8.43 7.93 15.80
CA ARG A 32 7.20 8.75 15.78
C ARG A 32 7.18 9.55 17.09
N THR A 33 7.51 10.83 17.00
CA THR A 33 7.18 11.79 18.05
C THR A 33 5.66 11.82 18.18
N ARG A 34 5.19 11.59 19.40
CA ARG A 34 3.79 11.67 19.81
C ARG A 34 3.34 13.12 19.61
N SER A 35 2.61 13.39 18.53
CA SER A 35 1.90 14.67 18.36
C SER A 35 0.55 14.57 19.08
N GLY A 36 0.25 15.60 19.87
CA GLY A 36 -0.95 15.71 20.69
C GLY A 36 -2.23 15.78 19.86
N GLY A 37 -3.34 15.41 20.49
CA GLY A 37 -4.66 15.32 19.89
C GLY A 37 -5.17 16.65 19.34
N GLY A 38 -5.18 16.73 18.02
CA GLY A 38 -6.12 17.50 17.22
C GLY A 38 -6.53 16.60 16.06
N ASP A 39 -7.73 16.80 15.50
CA ASP A 39 -8.20 16.01 14.35
C ASP A 39 -7.26 16.24 13.16
N SER A 40 -6.31 15.31 13.00
CA SER A 40 -5.31 15.31 11.94
C SER A 40 -5.90 14.70 10.70
N VAL A 41 -5.77 15.42 9.57
CA VAL A 41 -6.17 14.86 8.29
C VAL A 41 -5.26 13.66 8.00
N ASN A 42 -5.86 12.48 7.86
CA ASN A 42 -5.11 11.27 7.53
C ASN A 42 -5.15 11.05 6.02
N LEU A 43 -3.97 10.98 5.40
CA LEU A 43 -3.85 10.70 3.97
C LEU A 43 -3.89 9.20 3.70
N ILE A 44 -5.00 8.75 3.11
CA ILE A 44 -5.31 7.34 2.83
C ILE A 44 -4.54 6.87 1.60
N GLU A 45 -4.65 7.59 0.48
CA GLU A 45 -3.96 7.28 -0.77
C GLU A 45 -3.07 8.44 -1.24
N PRO A 46 -1.88 8.13 -1.77
CA PRO A 46 -1.36 6.77 -2.02
C PRO A 46 -0.86 6.04 -0.75
N TYR A 47 -0.92 4.72 -0.75
CA TYR A 47 -0.33 3.82 0.23
C TYR A 47 1.19 3.70 0.02
N GLY A 48 1.94 3.66 1.12
CA GLY A 48 3.40 3.60 1.11
C GLY A 48 4.06 4.90 0.67
N SER A 49 5.37 4.83 0.44
CA SER A 49 6.23 5.96 0.08
C SER A 49 6.80 5.88 -1.34
N ALA A 50 6.44 4.86 -2.13
CA ALA A 50 6.93 4.67 -3.49
C ALA A 50 5.76 4.54 -4.49
N LEU A 51 5.86 5.26 -5.62
CA LEU A 51 4.84 5.29 -6.66
C LEU A 51 5.40 4.84 -7.99
N ILE A 52 4.65 4.03 -8.73
CA ILE A 52 4.93 3.77 -10.13
C ILE A 52 3.98 4.57 -11.04
N GLU A 53 2.80 4.95 -10.57
CA GLU A 53 1.95 5.90 -11.26
C GLU A 53 2.61 7.29 -11.26
N ASN A 54 2.58 7.97 -12.40
CA ASN A 54 3.01 9.36 -12.51
C ASN A 54 1.87 10.37 -12.31
N ARG A 55 0.65 9.86 -12.06
CA ARG A 55 -0.58 10.62 -11.84
C ARG A 55 -1.43 9.93 -10.76
N PRO A 56 -0.96 9.88 -9.49
CA PRO A 56 -1.65 9.17 -8.43
C PRO A 56 -2.97 9.86 -8.06
N THR A 57 -4.01 9.08 -7.77
CA THR A 57 -5.17 9.57 -7.03
C THR A 57 -4.76 9.84 -5.59
N ILE A 58 -5.24 10.96 -5.04
CA ILE A 58 -4.98 11.37 -3.66
C ILE A 58 -6.31 11.28 -2.91
N THR A 59 -6.32 10.55 -1.80
CA THR A 59 -7.53 10.33 -0.98
C THR A 59 -7.19 10.54 0.48
N TRP A 60 -8.08 11.18 1.23
CA TRP A 60 -7.90 11.50 2.64
C TRP A 60 -9.17 11.28 3.45
N GLU A 61 -9.05 11.27 4.78
CA GLU A 61 -10.19 11.22 5.68
C GLU A 61 -10.94 12.55 5.72
N TYR A 62 -12.27 12.46 5.77
CA TYR A 62 -13.13 13.62 5.97
C TYR A 62 -12.87 14.27 7.33
N VAL A 63 -12.76 15.60 7.35
CA VAL A 63 -12.63 16.42 8.56
C VAL A 63 -13.96 17.12 8.83
N ALA A 64 -14.52 16.89 10.01
CA ALA A 64 -15.78 17.51 10.42
C ALA A 64 -15.66 19.05 10.39
N GLY A 65 -16.61 19.70 9.70
CA GLY A 65 -16.64 21.16 9.56
C GLY A 65 -15.80 21.72 8.41
N ALA A 66 -14.99 20.90 7.73
CA ALA A 66 -14.27 21.34 6.54
C ALA A 66 -15.23 21.50 5.36
N ALA A 67 -15.28 22.69 4.77
CA ALA A 67 -16.10 22.97 3.59
C ALA A 67 -15.40 22.56 2.29
N ALA A 68 -14.07 22.54 2.30
CA ALA A 68 -13.23 22.15 1.17
C ALA A 68 -11.84 21.73 1.64
N TYR A 69 -11.01 21.26 0.72
CA TYR A 69 -9.63 20.84 0.95
C TYR A 69 -8.73 21.41 -0.11
N ARG A 70 -7.62 22.00 0.31
CA ARG A 70 -6.54 22.44 -0.58
C ARG A 70 -5.47 21.35 -0.63
N VAL A 71 -5.35 20.70 -1.78
CA VAL A 71 -4.32 19.72 -2.08
C VAL A 71 -3.15 20.41 -2.76
N LYS A 72 -1.92 20.17 -2.29
CA LYS A 72 -0.68 20.68 -2.89
C LYS A 72 0.28 19.52 -3.14
N VAL A 73 1.03 19.60 -4.24
CA VAL A 73 2.13 18.68 -4.54
C VAL A 73 3.35 19.47 -4.92
N GLU A 74 4.45 19.21 -4.22
CA GLU A 74 5.71 19.93 -4.36
C GLU A 74 6.83 18.93 -4.63
N GLU A 75 7.72 19.23 -5.57
CA GLU A 75 8.91 18.41 -5.85
C GLU A 75 10.11 18.94 -5.08
N ALA A 76 10.80 18.07 -4.34
CA ALA A 76 11.99 18.46 -3.60
C ALA A 76 13.11 18.94 -4.55
N GLY A 77 13.65 20.13 -4.28
CA GLY A 77 14.77 20.70 -5.03
C GLY A 77 14.40 21.24 -6.43
N SER A 78 13.13 21.50 -6.68
CA SER A 78 12.59 21.95 -7.96
C SER A 78 11.56 23.04 -7.77
N ASN A 79 11.27 23.81 -8.83
CA ASN A 79 10.18 24.79 -8.83
C ASN A 79 8.83 24.15 -9.21
N PHE A 80 8.77 22.83 -9.38
CA PHE A 80 7.52 22.13 -9.64
C PHE A 80 6.64 22.15 -8.40
N PHE A 81 5.52 22.85 -8.51
CA PHE A 81 4.51 23.02 -7.49
C PHE A 81 3.15 23.17 -8.16
N TRP A 82 2.13 22.48 -7.65
CA TRP A 82 0.74 22.77 -8.01
C TRP A 82 -0.18 22.64 -6.81
N ALA A 83 -1.33 23.31 -6.90
CA ALA A 83 -2.40 23.22 -5.91
C ALA A 83 -3.79 23.16 -6.57
N ARG A 84 -4.72 22.45 -5.93
CA ARG A 84 -6.14 22.42 -6.26
C ARG A 84 -6.97 22.47 -5.00
N THR A 85 -8.14 23.10 -5.07
CA THR A 85 -9.14 23.08 -4.01
C THR A 85 -10.35 22.29 -4.49
N VAL A 86 -10.80 21.34 -3.68
CA VAL A 86 -11.97 20.49 -3.96
C VAL A 86 -12.82 20.32 -2.71
N GLU A 87 -14.10 20.04 -2.89
CA GLU A 87 -15.04 19.79 -1.78
C GLU A 87 -15.05 18.32 -1.34
N ASP A 88 -14.73 17.41 -2.27
CA ASP A 88 -14.62 15.97 -2.02
C ASP A 88 -13.37 15.59 -1.21
N THR A 89 -13.33 14.35 -0.71
CA THR A 89 -12.16 13.78 0.00
C THR A 89 -11.24 12.95 -0.90
N THR A 90 -11.42 13.07 -2.21
CA THR A 90 -10.61 12.41 -3.23
C THR A 90 -10.34 13.36 -4.38
N LEU A 91 -9.12 13.32 -4.91
CA LEU A 91 -8.71 14.08 -6.07
C LEU A 91 -7.94 13.16 -7.02
N SER A 92 -8.53 12.87 -8.17
CA SER A 92 -7.77 12.34 -9.31
C SER A 92 -6.73 13.36 -9.74
N TYR A 93 -5.50 12.90 -10.02
CA TYR A 93 -4.43 13.81 -10.43
C TYR A 93 -4.86 14.64 -11.65
N PRO A 94 -4.80 15.98 -11.60
CA PRO A 94 -5.31 16.83 -12.67
C PRO A 94 -4.63 16.57 -14.02
N SER A 95 -5.42 16.41 -15.08
CA SER A 95 -4.92 16.08 -16.42
C SER A 95 -4.14 17.22 -17.07
N ASP A 96 -4.46 18.47 -16.70
CA ASP A 96 -3.83 19.71 -17.15
C ASP A 96 -2.48 20.01 -16.48
N ILE A 97 -2.16 19.30 -15.41
CA ILE A 97 -0.86 19.40 -14.72
C ILE A 97 0.11 18.37 -15.28
N ALA A 98 1.40 18.71 -15.36
CA ALA A 98 2.42 17.76 -15.80
C ALA A 98 2.49 16.53 -14.87
N PRO A 99 2.74 15.31 -15.39
CA PRO A 99 2.91 14.12 -14.55
C PRO A 99 4.14 14.23 -13.64
N LEU A 100 4.14 13.47 -12.56
CA LEU A 100 5.32 13.28 -11.71
C LEU A 100 6.47 12.69 -12.53
N ARG A 101 7.66 13.29 -12.41
CA ARG A 101 8.88 12.81 -13.08
C ARG A 101 9.36 11.51 -12.45
N PRO A 102 9.81 10.52 -13.24
CA PRO A 102 10.49 9.34 -12.71
C PRO A 102 11.70 9.73 -11.85
N GLY A 103 11.84 9.12 -10.68
CA GLY A 103 12.92 9.41 -9.73
C GLY A 103 12.72 10.65 -8.86
N GLY A 104 11.68 11.46 -9.13
CA GLY A 104 11.37 12.65 -8.33
C GLY A 104 10.88 12.31 -6.93
N VAL A 105 11.21 13.17 -5.97
CA VAL A 105 10.70 13.09 -4.59
C VAL A 105 9.67 14.19 -4.41
N TYR A 106 8.47 13.82 -3.98
CA TYR A 106 7.33 14.73 -3.88
C TYR A 106 6.77 14.74 -2.47
N THR A 107 6.32 15.90 -2.01
CA THR A 107 5.52 16.03 -0.80
C THR A 107 4.09 16.38 -1.20
N ILE A 108 3.15 15.53 -0.77
CA ILE A 108 1.71 15.73 -0.92
C ILE A 108 1.20 16.32 0.39
N LEU A 109 0.51 17.45 0.28
CA LEU A 109 -0.10 18.16 1.41
C LEU A 109 -1.61 18.26 1.18
N VAL A 110 -2.40 17.97 2.22
CA VAL A 110 -3.85 18.19 2.21
C VAL A 110 -4.23 19.05 3.39
N GLU A 111 -4.83 20.19 3.11
CA GLU A 111 -5.17 21.21 4.09
C GLU A 111 -6.69 21.46 4.09
N PRO A 112 -7.42 21.09 5.14
CA PRO A 112 -8.85 21.36 5.23
C PRO A 112 -9.08 22.87 5.36
N GLN A 113 -10.17 23.34 4.76
CA GLN A 113 -10.53 24.75 4.69
C GLN A 113 -11.81 25.00 5.49
N GLY A 114 -11.87 26.14 6.18
CA GLY A 114 -13.04 26.53 6.99
C GLY A 114 -13.08 25.95 8.40
N VAL A 115 -11.98 25.37 8.88
CA VAL A 115 -11.83 24.85 10.24
C VAL A 115 -10.70 25.58 10.97
N GLU A 116 -10.95 26.05 12.20
CA GLU A 116 -9.94 26.78 13.00
C GLU A 116 -8.87 25.85 13.58
N PHE A 117 -9.24 24.61 13.89
CA PHE A 117 -8.37 23.65 14.57
C PHE A 117 -8.31 22.35 13.77
N SER A 118 -7.42 22.30 12.77
CA SER A 118 -7.06 21.05 12.12
C SER A 118 -5.59 21.05 11.75
N THR A 119 -4.98 19.86 11.73
CA THR A 119 -3.61 19.69 11.25
C THR A 119 -3.63 19.15 9.83
N LEU A 120 -2.82 19.76 8.96
CA LEU A 120 -2.65 19.32 7.58
C LEU A 120 -2.14 17.87 7.53
N ALA A 121 -2.55 17.13 6.50
CA ALA A 121 -1.90 15.88 6.15
C ALA A 121 -0.64 16.18 5.34
N SER A 122 0.44 15.46 5.61
CA SER A 122 1.66 15.50 4.79
C SER A 122 2.19 14.10 4.56
N LYS A 123 2.52 13.78 3.30
CA LYS A 123 3.16 12.52 2.92
C LYS A 123 4.23 12.76 1.87
N THR A 124 5.44 12.27 2.13
CA THR A 124 6.52 12.25 1.14
C THR A 124 6.48 10.93 0.37
N VAL A 125 6.50 11.03 -0.96
CA VAL A 125 6.49 9.92 -1.90
C VAL A 125 7.63 10.04 -2.90
N VAL A 126 8.16 8.91 -3.33
CA VAL A 126 9.19 8.80 -4.35
C VAL A 126 8.55 8.22 -5.60
N SER A 127 8.58 8.97 -6.70
CA SER A 127 8.25 8.43 -8.02
C SER A 127 9.37 7.51 -8.46
N LEU A 128 9.04 6.29 -8.84
CA LEU A 128 10.02 5.27 -9.18
C LEU A 128 10.87 5.72 -10.39
N GLY A 129 12.19 5.48 -10.34
CA GLY A 129 13.09 5.76 -11.45
C GLY A 129 12.91 4.80 -12.63
N GLU A 130 13.39 5.20 -13.81
CA GLU A 130 13.24 4.42 -15.05
C GLU A 130 13.87 3.02 -14.96
N ALA A 131 15.05 2.90 -14.35
CA ALA A 131 15.73 1.61 -14.22
C ALA A 131 14.92 0.61 -13.39
N GLN A 132 14.30 1.05 -12.29
CA GLN A 132 13.43 0.19 -11.48
C GLN A 132 12.11 -0.12 -12.19
N ARG A 133 11.52 0.83 -12.93
CA ARG A 133 10.34 0.59 -13.77
C ARG A 133 10.61 -0.51 -14.80
N GLN A 134 11.71 -0.42 -15.53
CA GLN A 134 12.11 -1.44 -16.52
C GLN A 134 12.32 -2.82 -15.88
N LYS A 135 12.86 -2.89 -14.66
CA LYS A 135 13.01 -4.15 -13.92
C LYS A 135 11.66 -4.76 -13.57
N ILE A 136 10.71 -3.94 -13.12
CA ILE A 136 9.34 -4.37 -12.86
C ILE A 136 8.69 -4.85 -14.15
N ASP A 137 8.76 -4.07 -15.23
CA ASP A 137 8.16 -4.42 -16.52
C ASP A 137 8.67 -5.78 -17.02
N LYS A 138 9.98 -6.04 -16.91
CA LYS A 138 10.57 -7.35 -17.22
C LYS A 138 10.00 -8.47 -16.35
N ALA A 139 9.88 -8.26 -15.03
CA ALA A 139 9.27 -9.24 -14.14
C ALA A 139 7.80 -9.51 -14.50
N LEU A 140 7.04 -8.45 -14.82
CA LEU A 140 5.62 -8.55 -15.20
C LEU A 140 5.43 -9.34 -16.51
N VAL A 141 6.31 -9.17 -17.50
CA VAL A 141 6.28 -9.94 -18.75
C VAL A 141 6.48 -11.43 -18.45
N THR A 142 7.48 -11.78 -17.63
CA THR A 142 7.76 -13.17 -17.24
C THR A 142 6.62 -13.81 -16.45
N LEU A 143 5.90 -13.04 -15.62
CA LEU A 143 4.78 -13.57 -14.84
C LEU A 143 3.52 -13.81 -15.69
N LYS A 144 3.27 -12.97 -16.70
CA LYS A 144 2.08 -13.09 -17.56
C LYS A 144 2.12 -14.29 -18.51
N SER A 145 3.29 -14.85 -18.79
CA SER A 145 3.46 -15.97 -19.74
C SER A 145 3.17 -17.36 -19.16
N ASN A 146 2.89 -17.48 -17.85
CA ASN A 146 2.99 -18.78 -17.16
C ASN A 146 1.68 -19.57 -17.03
N GLY A 147 0.56 -19.08 -17.58
CA GLY A 147 -0.72 -19.82 -17.62
C GLY A 147 -1.32 -20.17 -16.25
N VAL A 148 -0.87 -19.54 -15.17
CA VAL A 148 -1.36 -19.73 -13.80
C VAL A 148 -2.76 -19.14 -13.60
N SER A 149 -3.44 -19.54 -12.53
CA SER A 149 -4.74 -18.96 -12.19
C SER A 149 -4.64 -17.45 -11.92
N ALA A 150 -5.75 -16.72 -12.07
CA ALA A 150 -5.77 -15.27 -11.81
C ALA A 150 -5.39 -14.91 -10.35
N ASP A 151 -5.67 -15.80 -9.40
CA ASP A 151 -5.31 -15.62 -8.00
C ASP A 151 -3.81 -15.85 -7.77
N GLU A 152 -3.24 -16.91 -8.34
CA GLU A 152 -1.77 -17.14 -8.28
C GLU A 152 -1.01 -16.02 -8.99
N GLN A 153 -1.53 -15.54 -10.12
CA GLN A 153 -0.94 -14.41 -10.83
C GLN A 153 -0.94 -13.16 -9.95
N ALA A 154 -2.04 -12.89 -9.24
CA ALA A 154 -2.10 -11.77 -8.32
C ALA A 154 -1.10 -11.92 -7.17
N LEU A 155 -0.95 -13.13 -6.63
CA LEU A 155 0.04 -13.47 -5.60
C LEU A 155 1.47 -13.16 -6.05
N ASP A 156 1.84 -13.61 -7.24
CA ASP A 156 3.18 -13.32 -7.79
C ASP A 156 3.36 -11.82 -8.08
N LEU A 157 2.34 -11.15 -8.60
CA LEU A 157 2.38 -9.72 -8.92
C LEU A 157 2.53 -8.85 -7.67
N GLU A 158 1.74 -9.09 -6.62
CA GLU A 158 1.87 -8.30 -5.41
C GLU A 158 3.21 -8.53 -4.73
N GLN A 159 3.73 -9.76 -4.76
CA GLN A 159 5.06 -10.05 -4.22
C GLN A 159 6.15 -9.26 -4.96
N VAL A 160 6.06 -9.14 -6.30
CA VAL A 160 6.94 -8.26 -7.08
C VAL A 160 6.81 -6.82 -6.62
N TYR A 161 5.59 -6.27 -6.57
CA TYR A 161 5.37 -4.87 -6.15
C TYR A 161 5.85 -4.60 -4.72
N ARG A 162 5.54 -5.50 -3.78
CA ARG A 162 6.00 -5.42 -2.40
C ARG A 162 7.52 -5.43 -2.29
N SER A 163 8.20 -6.26 -3.08
CA SER A 163 9.69 -6.30 -3.10
C SER A 163 10.32 -4.97 -3.53
N GLN A 164 9.58 -4.13 -4.25
CA GLN A 164 9.99 -2.80 -4.69
C GLN A 164 9.45 -1.67 -3.80
N GLY A 165 8.78 -2.00 -2.69
CA GLY A 165 8.13 -1.02 -1.81
C GLY A 165 6.89 -0.35 -2.39
N LEU A 166 6.36 -0.86 -3.51
CA LEU A 166 5.18 -0.31 -4.19
C LEU A 166 3.88 -0.80 -3.52
N ILE A 167 3.64 -0.32 -2.31
CA ILE A 167 2.51 -0.78 -1.48
C ILE A 167 1.16 -0.46 -2.13
N GLN A 168 0.99 0.72 -2.73
CA GLN A 168 -0.21 1.07 -3.50
C GLN A 168 -0.53 0.02 -4.58
N LYS A 169 0.46 -0.38 -5.37
CA LYS A 169 0.27 -1.40 -6.42
C LYS A 169 -0.04 -2.77 -5.84
N SER A 170 0.65 -3.16 -4.78
CA SER A 170 0.41 -4.44 -4.09
C SER A 170 -1.03 -4.52 -3.58
N ILE A 171 -1.51 -3.48 -2.89
CA ILE A 171 -2.91 -3.38 -2.44
C ILE A 171 -3.87 -3.41 -3.63
N GLY A 172 -3.61 -2.64 -4.68
CA GLY A 172 -4.46 -2.57 -5.86
C GLY A 172 -4.64 -3.93 -6.57
N VAL A 173 -3.57 -4.73 -6.68
CA VAL A 173 -3.64 -6.09 -7.25
C VAL A 173 -4.56 -7.00 -6.42
N LEU A 174 -4.41 -6.99 -5.10
CA LEU A 174 -5.21 -7.81 -4.18
C LEU A 174 -6.69 -7.38 -4.20
N LEU A 175 -6.95 -6.07 -4.14
CA LEU A 175 -8.31 -5.53 -4.21
C LEU A 175 -9.01 -5.89 -5.52
N ASN A 176 -8.31 -5.81 -6.65
CA ASN A 176 -8.88 -6.20 -7.95
C ASN A 176 -9.32 -7.67 -7.96
N ARG A 177 -8.59 -8.58 -7.30
CA ARG A 177 -9.01 -9.97 -7.15
C ARG A 177 -10.22 -10.13 -6.26
N ILE A 178 -10.26 -9.41 -5.14
CA ILE A 178 -11.43 -9.39 -4.24
C ILE A 178 -12.67 -8.87 -4.97
N HIS A 179 -12.57 -7.77 -5.72
CA HIS A 179 -13.65 -7.24 -6.54
C HIS A 179 -14.08 -8.21 -7.65
N SER A 180 -13.16 -9.04 -8.14
CA SER A 180 -13.45 -10.11 -9.10
C SER A 180 -14.05 -11.36 -8.44
N GLY A 181 -14.35 -11.34 -7.14
CA GLY A 181 -15.02 -12.42 -6.43
C GLY A 181 -14.12 -13.58 -5.99
N THR A 182 -12.79 -13.37 -5.82
CA THR A 182 -11.93 -14.44 -5.30
C THR A 182 -12.37 -14.90 -3.90
N LEU A 183 -12.30 -16.22 -3.69
CA LEU A 183 -12.44 -16.87 -2.39
C LEU A 183 -11.10 -17.42 -1.90
N ASN A 184 -9.96 -16.94 -2.42
CA ASN A 184 -8.65 -17.36 -1.96
C ASN A 184 -8.30 -16.63 -0.65
N SER A 185 -8.30 -17.36 0.47
CA SER A 185 -8.06 -16.79 1.79
C SER A 185 -6.66 -16.18 1.97
N GLU A 186 -5.67 -16.60 1.19
CA GLU A 186 -4.31 -16.02 1.21
C GLU A 186 -4.29 -14.58 0.71
N ILE A 187 -5.10 -14.25 -0.30
CA ILE A 187 -5.24 -12.87 -0.81
C ILE A 187 -5.76 -11.92 0.28
N TYR A 188 -6.79 -12.33 1.01
CA TYR A 188 -7.31 -11.55 2.14
C TYR A 188 -6.28 -11.41 3.26
N LEU A 189 -5.54 -12.48 3.57
CA LEU A 189 -4.50 -12.45 4.60
C LEU A 189 -3.41 -11.43 4.25
N ILE A 190 -2.92 -11.48 3.01
CA ILE A 190 -1.84 -10.59 2.55
C ILE A 190 -2.34 -9.15 2.49
N LEU A 191 -3.58 -8.90 2.06
CA LEU A 191 -4.16 -7.55 2.07
C LEU A 191 -4.24 -6.99 3.49
N GLY A 192 -4.65 -7.81 4.46
CA GLY A 192 -4.62 -7.44 5.88
C GLY A 192 -3.20 -7.07 6.35
N ASP A 193 -2.20 -7.85 5.94
CA ASP A 193 -0.79 -7.53 6.21
C ASP A 193 -0.34 -6.22 5.56
N ARG A 194 -0.78 -5.90 4.33
CA ARG A 194 -0.47 -4.61 3.68
C ARG A 194 -1.05 -3.46 4.48
N TYR A 195 -2.34 -3.53 4.82
CA TYR A 195 -2.99 -2.48 5.60
C TYR A 195 -2.35 -2.29 6.97
N ARG A 196 -1.96 -3.38 7.65
CA ARG A 196 -1.28 -3.30 8.93
C ARG A 196 0.09 -2.62 8.82
N GLU A 197 0.88 -2.95 7.80
CA GLU A 197 2.20 -2.31 7.58
C GLU A 197 2.09 -0.80 7.38
N GLU A 198 0.99 -0.35 6.78
CA GLU A 198 0.67 1.08 6.59
C GLU A 198 -0.06 1.71 7.78
N GLY A 199 -0.42 0.93 8.81
CA GLY A 199 -1.10 1.42 10.01
C GLY A 199 -2.62 1.51 9.94
N PHE A 200 -3.25 1.06 8.84
CA PHE A 200 -4.70 1.01 8.68
C PHE A 200 -5.31 -0.19 9.44
N ARG A 201 -5.38 -0.08 10.78
CA ARG A 201 -5.74 -1.18 11.68
C ARG A 201 -7.13 -1.75 11.43
N GLU A 202 -8.14 -0.90 11.22
CA GLU A 202 -9.51 -1.38 10.98
C GLU A 202 -9.65 -2.08 9.63
N LEU A 203 -9.00 -1.56 8.58
CA LEU A 203 -8.94 -2.24 7.28
C LEU A 203 -8.23 -3.58 7.41
N ALA A 204 -7.11 -3.64 8.12
CA ALA A 204 -6.38 -4.88 8.37
C ALA A 204 -7.23 -5.91 9.12
N LYS A 205 -7.92 -5.48 10.19
CA LYS A 205 -8.82 -6.30 11.00
C LYS A 205 -9.92 -6.93 10.15
N ALA A 206 -10.59 -6.14 9.31
CA ALA A 206 -11.64 -6.63 8.42
C ALA A 206 -11.13 -7.75 7.49
N GLN A 207 -9.94 -7.60 6.92
CA GLN A 207 -9.37 -8.62 6.03
C GLN A 207 -8.93 -9.89 6.77
N TYR A 208 -8.39 -9.77 7.98
CA TYR A 208 -8.07 -10.94 8.81
C TYR A 208 -9.33 -11.71 9.22
N GLN A 209 -10.41 -11.03 9.57
CA GLN A 209 -11.71 -11.67 9.84
C GLN A 209 -12.24 -12.41 8.61
N LYS A 210 -12.15 -11.80 7.42
CA LYS A 210 -12.50 -12.48 6.16
C LYS A 210 -11.64 -13.70 5.87
N THR A 211 -10.34 -13.62 6.16
CA THR A 211 -9.44 -14.78 6.05
C THR A 211 -9.90 -15.93 6.95
N ILE A 212 -10.22 -15.66 8.22
CA ILE A 212 -10.70 -16.67 9.18
C ILE A 212 -12.00 -17.31 8.68
N GLU A 213 -12.95 -16.50 8.19
CA GLU A 213 -14.23 -16.98 7.67
C GLU A 213 -14.03 -17.97 6.50
N ILE A 214 -13.27 -17.55 5.48
CA ILE A 214 -13.05 -18.34 4.26
C ILE A 214 -12.20 -19.59 4.55
N SER A 215 -11.10 -19.43 5.28
CA SER A 215 -10.19 -20.54 5.62
C SER A 215 -10.85 -21.58 6.52
N THR A 216 -11.81 -21.20 7.36
CA THR A 216 -12.62 -22.16 8.13
C THR A 216 -13.52 -22.98 7.19
N LYS A 217 -14.23 -22.32 6.27
CA LYS A 217 -15.10 -22.99 5.28
C LYS A 217 -14.33 -23.93 4.35
N GLN A 218 -13.10 -23.57 3.99
CA GLN A 218 -12.23 -24.35 3.09
C GLN A 218 -11.29 -25.33 3.81
N ASN A 219 -11.43 -25.48 5.13
CA ASN A 219 -10.58 -26.36 5.95
C ASN A 219 -9.07 -26.08 5.80
N GLN A 220 -8.68 -24.81 5.87
CA GLN A 220 -7.30 -24.32 5.77
C GLN A 220 -6.78 -23.81 7.15
N PRO A 221 -6.49 -24.71 8.11
CA PRO A 221 -6.20 -24.34 9.50
C PRO A 221 -4.95 -23.47 9.66
N ILE A 222 -3.97 -23.61 8.76
CA ILE A 222 -2.73 -22.81 8.79
C ILE A 222 -3.04 -21.33 8.51
N LEU A 223 -3.85 -21.04 7.48
CA LEU A 223 -4.21 -19.67 7.12
C LEU A 223 -5.12 -19.04 8.18
N ARG A 224 -6.05 -19.83 8.72
CA ARG A 224 -6.89 -19.43 9.86
C ARG A 224 -6.04 -18.99 11.05
N SER A 225 -5.10 -19.84 11.47
CA SER A 225 -4.24 -19.56 12.63
C SER A 225 -3.33 -18.34 12.41
N LYS A 226 -2.82 -18.13 11.19
CA LYS A 226 -2.07 -16.91 10.85
C LYS A 226 -2.91 -15.65 11.03
N ALA A 227 -4.16 -15.66 10.54
CA ALA A 227 -5.07 -14.54 10.66
C ALA A 227 -5.48 -14.27 12.11
N GLU A 228 -5.82 -15.30 12.89
CA GLU A 228 -6.13 -15.20 14.32
C GLU A 228 -4.97 -14.55 15.09
N LYS A 229 -3.73 -15.03 14.85
CA LYS A 229 -2.53 -14.46 15.46
C LYS A 229 -2.30 -13.00 15.04
N ALA A 230 -2.61 -12.65 13.79
CA ALA A 230 -2.47 -11.28 13.31
C ALA A 230 -3.50 -10.34 13.97
N LEU A 231 -4.74 -10.82 14.16
CA LEU A 231 -5.80 -10.10 14.84
C LEU A 231 -5.47 -9.85 16.32
N LEU A 232 -5.01 -10.88 17.03
CA LEU A 232 -4.56 -10.75 18.43
C LEU A 232 -3.46 -9.71 18.59
N LYS A 233 -2.51 -9.65 17.63
CA LYS A 233 -1.49 -8.61 17.63
C LYS A 233 -2.10 -7.22 17.47
N LEU A 234 -3.06 -7.03 16.56
CA LEU A 234 -3.73 -5.75 16.40
C LEU A 234 -4.44 -5.32 17.69
N GLU A 235 -5.06 -6.25 18.42
CA GLU A 235 -5.81 -5.95 19.64
C GLU A 235 -4.88 -5.70 20.85
N ALA A 236 -3.76 -6.40 20.95
CA ALA A 236 -2.78 -6.22 22.03
C ALA A 236 -2.13 -4.83 22.06
N PHE A 237 -2.11 -4.11 20.93
CA PHE A 237 -1.65 -2.71 20.85
C PHE A 237 -2.81 -1.71 20.97
N ALA A 238 -4.03 -2.14 21.33
CA ALA A 238 -5.20 -1.28 21.51
C ALA A 238 -5.50 -0.95 22.98
N THR A 239 -4.85 -1.61 23.93
CA THR A 239 -4.99 -1.29 25.36
C THR A 239 -4.21 -0.02 25.71
N PRO A 240 -4.86 0.98 26.34
CA PRO A 240 -4.23 2.26 26.71
C PRO A 240 -3.12 2.11 27.75
#